data_AF-A0A4R6RVS9-F1
#
_entry.id   AF-A0A4R6RVS9-F1
#
_cell.length_a   1.000
_cell.length_b   1.000
_cell.length_c   1.000
_cell.angle_alpha   90.00
_cell.angle_beta   90.00
_cell.angle_gamma   90.00
#
_symmetry.space_group_name_H-M   'P 1'
#
loop_
_entity.id
_entity.type
_entity.pdbx_description
1 polymer ?
#
loop_
_entity_poly.entity_id
_entity_poly.type
_entity_poly.pdbx_seq_one_letter_code
_entity_poly.pdbx_strand_id
1 'polypeptide(L)'
;MSVLRDSQDAAGESFDLIAHDLPGLKGVTSYGTPVRLIAELRVFRGVQSGAAIPARSTVYDVMRPGRTRMDSGLVKDIVLALGADEAEAERWVDRCAQA
;
A
#
# COMPACT_ATOMS: atom_id res chain seq x y z
N MET A 1 12.95 -14.76 -34.04
CA MET A 1 12.28 -15.91 -33.41
C MET A 1 12.97 -16.16 -32.08
N SER A 2 12.53 -15.47 -31.03
CA SER A 2 12.85 -15.79 -29.64
C SER A 2 11.58 -15.53 -28.85
N VAL A 3 11.34 -16.47 -27.95
CA VAL A 3 10.06 -16.95 -27.48
C VAL A 3 9.71 -16.35 -26.12
N LEU A 4 8.42 -16.09 -25.94
CA LEU A 4 7.66 -16.13 -24.67
C LEU A 4 8.03 -15.07 -23.62
N ARG A 5 7.40 -13.90 -23.74
CA ARG A 5 7.14 -13.02 -22.59
C ARG A 5 5.73 -12.45 -22.55
N ASP A 6 4.75 -13.13 -23.17
CA ASP A 6 3.34 -12.70 -23.22
C ASP A 6 2.42 -13.51 -22.29
N SER A 7 2.94 -14.32 -21.37
CA SER A 7 2.12 -15.20 -20.52
C SER A 7 1.92 -14.69 -19.07
N GLN A 8 2.37 -13.48 -18.76
CA GLN A 8 2.12 -12.85 -17.45
C GLN A 8 0.99 -11.79 -17.50
N ASP A 9 0.54 -11.39 -18.68
CA ASP A 9 -0.51 -10.36 -18.86
C ASP A 9 -1.96 -10.89 -18.72
N ALA A 10 -2.15 -12.12 -18.24
CA ALA A 10 -3.48 -12.75 -18.10
C ALA A 10 -3.93 -13.00 -16.65
N ALA A 11 -3.07 -12.80 -15.66
CA ALA A 11 -3.50 -12.67 -14.28
C ALA A 11 -3.64 -11.17 -14.02
N GLY A 12 -4.87 -10.65 -14.06
CA GLY A 12 -5.14 -9.26 -13.71
C GLY A 12 -4.54 -8.88 -12.35
N GLU A 13 -4.40 -7.58 -12.10
CA GLU A 13 -4.03 -7.10 -10.78
C GLU A 13 -4.97 -7.74 -9.73
N SER A 14 -4.45 -8.01 -8.53
CA SER A 14 -5.25 -8.58 -7.45
C SER A 14 -4.78 -8.03 -6.12
N PHE A 15 -5.67 -7.98 -5.13
CA PHE A 15 -5.30 -7.52 -3.80
C PHE A 15 -4.19 -8.36 -3.16
N ASP A 16 -4.06 -9.63 -3.54
CA ASP A 16 -2.99 -10.50 -3.06
C ASP A 16 -1.62 -10.12 -3.64
N LEU A 17 -1.56 -9.72 -4.92
CA LEU A 17 -0.34 -9.19 -5.53
C LEU A 17 0.07 -7.87 -4.87
N ILE A 18 -0.90 -6.97 -4.65
CA ILE A 18 -0.64 -5.70 -3.95
C ILE A 18 -0.15 -5.95 -2.53
N ALA A 19 -0.80 -6.84 -1.78
CA ALA A 19 -0.39 -7.20 -0.41
C ALA A 19 1.00 -7.83 -0.35
N HIS A 20 1.36 -8.63 -1.36
CA HIS A 20 2.68 -9.24 -1.49
C HIS A 20 3.78 -8.20 -1.77
N ASP A 21 3.51 -7.23 -2.66
CA ASP A 21 4.52 -6.28 -3.11
C ASP A 21 4.76 -5.13 -2.13
N LEU A 22 3.72 -4.71 -1.38
CA LEU A 22 3.76 -3.54 -0.51
C LEU A 22 4.90 -3.58 0.54
N PRO A 23 5.18 -4.71 1.21
CA PRO A 23 6.33 -4.84 2.11
C PRO A 23 7.70 -4.69 1.42
N GLY A 24 7.77 -4.83 0.09
CA GLY A 24 8.98 -4.67 -0.71
C GLY A 24 9.40 -3.22 -0.93
N LEU A 25 8.54 -2.24 -0.60
CA LEU A 25 8.92 -0.83 -0.60
C LEU A 25 10.05 -0.59 0.42
N LYS A 26 11.07 0.17 0.01
CA LYS A 26 12.19 0.53 0.88
C LYS A 26 11.66 1.18 2.17
N GLY A 27 12.19 0.77 3.32
CA GLY A 27 11.88 1.40 4.62
C GLY A 27 10.91 0.65 5.54
N VAL A 28 10.34 -0.48 5.12
CA VAL A 28 9.56 -1.35 6.01
C VAL A 28 10.49 -2.18 6.91
N THR A 29 11.10 -1.57 7.91
CA THR A 29 12.02 -2.26 8.85
C THR A 29 11.29 -2.92 10.02
N SER A 30 10.06 -2.47 10.31
CA SER A 30 9.18 -3.02 11.35
C SER A 30 7.74 -2.61 11.08
N TYR A 31 6.79 -3.51 11.31
CA TYR A 31 5.36 -3.22 11.14
C TYR A 31 4.80 -2.14 12.08
N GLY A 32 5.53 -1.79 13.16
CA GLY A 32 5.15 -0.63 14.00
C GLY A 32 5.48 0.72 13.37
N THR A 33 6.44 0.74 12.45
CA THR A 33 6.93 1.96 11.80
C THR A 33 5.87 2.62 10.91
N PRO A 34 5.13 1.89 10.03
CA PRO A 34 4.11 2.51 9.19
C PRO A 34 3.01 3.21 9.98
N VAL A 35 2.52 2.64 11.08
CA VAL A 35 1.43 3.24 11.88
C VAL A 35 1.83 4.64 12.37
N ARG A 36 3.06 4.79 12.86
CA ARG A 36 3.59 6.06 13.33
C ARG A 36 3.75 7.06 12.16
N LEU A 37 4.38 6.63 11.08
CA LEU A 37 4.66 7.50 9.93
C LEU A 37 3.36 7.97 9.23
N ILE A 38 2.36 7.09 9.13
CA ILE A 38 1.03 7.46 8.61
C ILE A 38 0.35 8.49 9.52
N ALA A 39 0.42 8.32 10.84
CA ALA A 39 -0.15 9.28 11.77
C ALA A 39 0.51 10.66 11.64
N GLU A 40 1.85 10.70 11.55
CA GLU A 40 2.62 11.93 11.32
C GLU A 40 2.24 12.59 9.98
N LEU A 41 2.14 11.80 8.90
CA LEU A 41 1.72 12.27 7.56
C LEU A 41 0.31 12.87 7.59
N ARG A 42 -0.65 12.19 8.21
CA ARG A 42 -2.05 12.66 8.29
C ARG A 42 -2.17 13.93 9.11
N VAL A 43 -1.45 14.04 10.23
CA VAL A 43 -1.39 15.28 11.03
C VAL A 43 -0.78 16.42 10.23
N PHE A 44 0.33 16.17 9.51
CA PHE A 44 0.95 17.16 8.64
C PHE A 44 -0.03 17.68 7.56
N ARG A 45 -0.93 16.82 7.08
CA ARG A 45 -2.01 17.15 6.13
C ARG A 45 -3.26 17.78 6.78
N GLY A 46 -3.24 18.05 8.08
CA GLY A 46 -4.32 18.73 8.80
C GLY A 46 -5.39 17.82 9.43
N VAL A 47 -5.19 16.50 9.44
CA VAL A 47 -6.07 15.58 10.17
C VAL A 47 -5.84 15.72 11.68
N GLN A 48 -6.92 15.80 12.46
CA GLN A 48 -6.82 15.85 13.93
C GLN A 48 -6.10 14.61 14.48
N SER A 49 -5.18 14.79 15.43
CA SER A 49 -4.28 13.74 15.93
C SER A 49 -4.98 12.46 16.40
N GLY A 50 -6.17 12.56 17.01
CA GLY A 50 -6.94 11.39 17.44
C GLY A 50 -7.51 10.55 16.28
N ALA A 51 -7.80 11.19 15.14
CA ALA A 51 -8.29 10.53 13.93
C ALA A 51 -7.15 10.14 12.96
N ALA A 52 -5.96 10.71 13.15
CA ALA A 52 -4.81 10.47 12.28
C ALA A 52 -4.22 9.05 12.45
N ILE A 53 -4.35 8.45 13.63
CA ILE A 53 -3.72 7.15 13.92
C ILE A 53 -4.54 6.02 13.31
N PRO A 54 -4.02 5.28 12.31
CA PRO A 54 -4.71 4.10 11.81
C PRO A 54 -4.65 2.97 12.86
N ALA A 55 -5.67 2.11 12.85
CA ALA A 55 -5.62 0.89 13.66
C ALA A 55 -4.48 0.01 13.17
N ARG A 56 -3.65 -0.50 14.11
CA ARG A 56 -2.51 -1.37 13.77
C ARG A 56 -2.97 -2.57 12.95
N SER A 57 -4.06 -3.22 13.35
CA SER A 57 -4.63 -4.37 12.65
C SER A 57 -4.93 -4.06 11.18
N THR A 58 -5.46 -2.88 10.86
CA THR A 58 -5.76 -2.49 9.48
C THR A 58 -4.48 -2.35 8.63
N VAL A 59 -3.41 -1.79 9.21
CA VAL A 59 -2.10 -1.72 8.55
C VAL A 59 -1.53 -3.12 8.29
N TYR A 60 -1.60 -4.01 9.27
CA TYR A 60 -1.17 -5.40 9.10
C TYR A 60 -2.00 -6.14 8.05
N ASP A 61 -3.31 -5.93 8.07
CA ASP A 61 -4.29 -6.60 7.24
C ASP A 61 -4.12 -6.29 5.74
N VAL A 62 -3.68 -5.07 5.41
CA VAL A 62 -3.36 -4.68 4.02
C VAL A 62 -2.15 -5.44 3.46
N MET A 63 -1.27 -5.94 4.32
CA MET A 63 -0.07 -6.69 3.93
C MET A 63 -0.27 -8.21 4.01
N ARG A 64 -1.47 -8.69 4.36
CA ARG A 64 -1.78 -10.12 4.44
C ARG A 64 -2.44 -10.60 3.15
N PRO A 65 -2.13 -11.83 2.69
CA PRO A 65 -2.82 -12.44 1.55
C PRO A 65 -4.26 -12.85 1.89
N GLY A 66 -5.02 -13.27 0.88
CA GLY A 66 -6.42 -13.70 0.98
C GLY A 66 -7.41 -12.55 1.03
N ARG A 67 -7.07 -11.39 0.46
CA ARG A 67 -7.90 -10.18 0.54
C ARG A 67 -8.90 -10.16 -0.59
N THR A 68 -10.18 -10.00 -0.23
CA THR A 68 -11.25 -9.70 -1.18
C THR A 68 -11.51 -8.19 -1.32
N ARG A 69 -10.87 -7.38 -0.46
CA ARG A 69 -10.95 -5.91 -0.46
C ARG A 69 -9.71 -5.28 0.16
N MET A 70 -9.38 -4.08 -0.32
CA MET A 70 -8.28 -3.27 0.18
C MET A 70 -8.69 -1.80 0.26
N ASP A 71 -8.22 -1.10 1.28
CA ASP A 71 -8.42 0.35 1.42
C ASP A 71 -7.31 1.07 0.65
N SER A 72 -7.62 1.58 -0.53
CA SER A 72 -6.66 2.29 -1.39
C SER A 72 -6.14 3.58 -0.77
N GLY A 73 -6.93 4.24 0.10
CA GLY A 73 -6.49 5.41 0.85
C GLY A 73 -5.42 5.05 1.88
N LEU A 74 -5.59 3.92 2.55
CA LEU A 74 -4.57 3.40 3.46
C LEU A 74 -3.31 2.94 2.71
N VAL A 75 -3.45 2.31 1.54
CA VAL A 75 -2.31 1.95 0.70
C VAL A 75 -1.53 3.21 0.30
N LYS A 76 -2.22 4.25 -0.17
CA LYS A 76 -1.62 5.55 -0.49
C LYS A 76 -0.85 6.13 0.69
N ASP A 77 -1.45 6.13 1.87
CA ASP A 77 -0.81 6.62 3.09
C ASP A 77 0.44 5.81 3.44
N ILE A 78 0.41 4.47 3.32
CA ILE A 78 1.58 3.61 3.57
C ILE A 78 2.71 3.96 2.60
N VAL A 79 2.42 4.06 1.31
CA VAL A 79 3.43 4.34 0.26
C VAL A 79 4.13 5.67 0.53
N LEU A 80 3.35 6.74 0.78
CA LEU A 80 3.87 8.06 1.09
C LEU A 80 4.64 8.10 2.42
N ALA A 81 4.11 7.43 3.45
CA ALA A 81 4.75 7.35 4.75
C ALA A 81 6.13 6.67 4.69
N LEU A 82 6.33 5.76 3.74
CA LEU A 82 7.62 5.10 3.49
C LEU A 82 8.57 5.93 2.62
N GLY A 83 8.16 7.15 2.23
CA GLY A 83 9.02 8.11 1.54
C GLY A 83 8.98 8.01 0.01
N ALA A 84 8.03 7.27 -0.56
CA ALA A 84 7.73 7.36 -1.97
C ALA A 84 7.03 8.70 -2.28
N ASP A 85 7.08 9.11 -3.55
CA ASP A 85 6.44 10.34 -4.01
C ASP A 85 4.94 10.15 -4.32
N GLU A 86 4.25 11.25 -4.60
CA GLU A 86 2.81 11.25 -4.89
C GLU A 86 2.48 10.45 -6.16
N ALA A 87 3.36 10.49 -7.17
CA ALA A 87 3.15 9.77 -8.42
C ALA A 87 3.24 8.25 -8.22
N GLU A 88 4.17 7.77 -7.40
CA GLU A 88 4.22 6.36 -6.98
C GLU A 88 2.97 6.02 -6.17
N ALA A 89 2.59 6.84 -5.20
CA ALA A 89 1.41 6.59 -4.39
C ALA A 89 0.11 6.48 -5.22
N GLU A 90 -0.04 7.31 -6.26
CA GLU A 90 -1.14 7.21 -7.22
C GLU A 90 -1.10 5.92 -8.04
N ARG A 91 0.08 5.47 -8.50
CA ARG A 91 0.21 4.15 -9.18
C ARG A 91 -0.32 3.01 -8.30
N TRP A 92 -0.04 3.03 -7.00
CA TRP A 92 -0.55 2.01 -6.09
C TRP A 92 -2.07 2.09 -5.89
N VAL A 93 -2.65 3.30 -5.90
CA VAL A 93 -4.12 3.47 -5.88
C VAL A 93 -4.74 2.90 -7.14
N ASP A 94 -4.13 3.13 -8.30
CA ASP A 94 -4.62 2.60 -9.58
C ASP A 94 -4.57 1.08 -9.62
N ARG A 95 -3.51 0.47 -9.05
CA ARG A 95 -3.46 -0.99 -8.85
C ARG A 95 -4.65 -1.48 -8.02
N CYS A 96 -4.95 -0.83 -6.91
CA CYS A 96 -6.13 -1.19 -6.10
C CYS A 96 -7.46 -1.05 -6.86
N ALA A 97 -7.56 -0.13 -7.83
CA ALA A 97 -8.76 0.07 -8.63
C ALA A 97 -8.90 -0.96 -9.78
N GLN A 98 -7.80 -1.60 -10.18
CA GLN A 98 -7.74 -2.61 -11.24
C GLN A 98 -7.87 -4.06 -10.72
N ALA A 99 -7.87 -4.22 -9.39
CA ALA A 99 -7.89 -5.50 -8.67
C ALA A 99 -9.29 -6.06 -8.38
#